data_AF-A0A8T6G8N2-F1
#
_entry.id   AF-A0A8T6G8N2-F1
#
_cell.length_a   1.000
_cell.length_b   1.000
_cell.length_c   1.000
_cell.angle_alpha   90.00
_cell.angle_beta   90.00
_cell.angle_gamma   90.00
#
_symmetry.space_group_name_H-M   'P 1'
#
loop_
_entity.id
_entity.type
_entity.pdbx_description
1 polymer ?
#
loop_
_entity_poly.entity_id
_entity_poly.type
_entity_poly.pdbx_seq_one_letter_code
_entity_poly.pdbx_strand_id
1 'polypeptide(L)'
;MTESRLQRSILIVDDEWDSKVVRSVRKRLDEEGWRTNVVVPFDFIVSGDDFEAEALYAIEEDRPDGVVLDVRFGEHGSDRFKGLAILQKIVEHHPQLPVLMFTQYWKGPDREIAVRGTLKWDAQVDFIDKFASPEEVVMRLRRLMGTTPDTIRIGDRISIDNANEVVYVHDEDSATPVTELHGLRFDILQELASTWYSSPGEVVPFAKLMRYTEGEDPRASIRVRIREIKVAIGNAMGVRFGASDLIINVRDRGYRLAPPE
;
A
#
# COMPACT_ATOMS: atom_id res chain seq x y z
N MET A 1 -18.48 4.42 22.85
CA MET A 1 -17.82 5.64 22.35
C MET A 1 -16.80 5.19 21.33
N THR A 2 -17.18 5.22 20.06
CA THR A 2 -16.32 4.84 18.95
C THR A 2 -15.31 5.97 18.77
N GLU A 3 -14.01 5.71 18.93
CA GLU A 3 -12.98 6.67 18.54
C GLU A 3 -13.27 7.09 17.10
N SER A 4 -13.48 8.39 16.90
CA SER A 4 -13.45 9.02 15.59
C SER A 4 -12.10 8.66 14.98
N ARG A 5 -12.05 7.70 14.04
CA ARG A 5 -10.87 7.45 13.22
C ARG A 5 -10.51 8.79 12.58
N LEU A 6 -9.45 9.44 13.07
CA LEU A 6 -8.97 10.69 12.50
C LEU A 6 -8.78 10.44 11.01
N GLN A 7 -9.46 11.26 10.20
CA GLN A 7 -9.38 11.17 8.76
C GLN A 7 -7.92 11.41 8.37
N ARG A 8 -7.27 10.41 7.76
CA ARG A 8 -5.86 10.54 7.39
C ARG A 8 -5.66 11.69 6.41
N SER A 9 -4.54 12.39 6.52
CA SER A 9 -4.17 13.50 5.64
C SER A 9 -2.93 13.15 4.82
N ILE A 10 -3.01 13.27 3.51
CA ILE A 10 -1.87 13.10 2.59
C ILE A 10 -1.51 14.46 1.98
N LEU A 11 -0.24 14.84 2.13
CA LEU A 11 0.31 16.02 1.46
C LEU A 11 0.85 15.63 0.08
N ILE A 12 0.46 16.35 -0.96
CA ILE A 12 0.96 16.17 -2.32
C ILE A 12 1.81 17.37 -2.70
N VAL A 13 3.05 17.11 -3.10
CA VAL A 13 4.02 18.12 -3.53
C VAL A 13 4.45 17.77 -4.96
N ASP A 14 3.80 18.40 -5.93
CA ASP A 14 4.00 18.20 -7.37
C ASP A 14 3.71 19.53 -8.06
N ASP A 15 4.61 20.02 -8.91
CA ASP A 15 4.40 21.28 -9.64
C ASP A 15 3.33 21.14 -10.73
N GLU A 16 3.09 19.93 -11.21
CA GLU A 16 2.01 19.56 -12.10
C GLU A 16 0.76 19.07 -11.32
N TRP A 17 0.43 19.71 -10.20
CA TRP A 17 -0.66 19.27 -9.31
C TRP A 17 -2.05 19.21 -9.96
N ASP A 18 -2.30 19.99 -11.02
CA ASP A 18 -3.56 19.94 -11.79
C ASP A 18 -3.47 19.01 -13.02
N SER A 19 -2.39 18.25 -13.15
CA SER A 19 -2.28 17.22 -14.19
C SER A 19 -3.36 16.15 -14.03
N LYS A 20 -3.67 15.46 -15.13
CA LYS A 20 -4.64 14.33 -15.11
C LYS A 20 -4.18 13.22 -14.16
N VAL A 21 -2.88 13.01 -14.05
CA VAL A 21 -2.28 11.99 -13.17
C VAL A 21 -2.56 12.33 -11.71
N VAL A 22 -2.15 13.52 -11.27
CA VAL A 22 -2.32 13.93 -9.85
C VAL A 22 -3.80 14.02 -9.48
N ARG A 23 -4.67 14.53 -10.37
CA ARG A 23 -6.13 14.52 -10.13
C ARG A 23 -6.72 13.13 -9.97
N SER A 24 -6.27 12.17 -10.77
CA SER A 24 -6.72 10.76 -10.67
C SER A 24 -6.30 10.14 -9.33
N VAL A 25 -5.05 10.38 -8.92
CA VAL A 25 -4.52 9.95 -7.62
C VAL A 25 -5.31 10.57 -6.47
N ARG A 26 -5.53 11.90 -6.50
CA ARG A 26 -6.31 12.61 -5.48
C ARG A 26 -7.71 12.04 -5.32
N LYS A 27 -8.43 11.88 -6.44
CA LYS A 27 -9.76 11.27 -6.44
C LYS A 27 -9.75 9.90 -5.77
N ARG A 28 -8.75 9.06 -6.08
CA ARG A 28 -8.66 7.72 -5.50
C ARG A 28 -8.31 7.74 -4.00
N LEU A 29 -7.48 8.69 -3.54
CA LEU A 29 -7.20 8.92 -2.12
C LEU A 29 -8.43 9.44 -1.37
N ASP A 30 -9.25 10.29 -2.00
CA ASP A 30 -10.50 10.76 -1.41
C ASP A 30 -11.54 9.62 -1.31
N GLU A 31 -11.64 8.75 -2.33
CA GLU A 31 -12.46 7.52 -2.30
C GLU A 31 -12.00 6.52 -1.22
N GLU A 32 -10.72 6.56 -0.88
CA GLU A 32 -10.12 5.82 0.23
C GLU A 32 -10.46 6.45 1.60
N GLY A 33 -11.07 7.63 1.61
CA GLY A 33 -11.43 8.38 2.81
C GLY A 33 -10.28 9.20 3.39
N TRP A 34 -9.18 9.38 2.67
CA TRP A 34 -8.06 10.22 3.10
C TRP A 34 -8.22 11.63 2.54
N ARG A 35 -8.02 12.63 3.39
CA ARG A 35 -7.99 14.04 2.97
C ARG A 35 -6.70 14.31 2.20
N THR A 36 -6.81 15.01 1.07
CA THR A 36 -5.64 15.43 0.29
C THR A 36 -5.40 16.93 0.40
N ASN A 37 -4.20 17.32 0.82
CA ASN A 37 -3.71 18.70 0.77
C ASN A 37 -2.64 18.79 -0.32
N VAL A 38 -2.68 19.83 -1.14
CA VAL A 38 -1.73 20.05 -2.24
C VAL A 38 -0.92 21.29 -1.95
N VAL A 39 0.40 21.20 -2.08
CA VAL A 39 1.28 22.37 -2.01
C VAL A 39 1.15 23.17 -3.30
N VAL A 40 0.67 24.40 -3.18
CA VAL A 40 0.59 25.37 -4.29
C VAL A 40 1.22 26.67 -3.81
N PRO A 41 2.46 26.99 -4.23
CA PRO A 41 3.10 28.26 -3.88
C PRO A 41 2.31 29.46 -4.41
N PHE A 42 2.34 30.57 -3.68
CA PHE A 42 1.48 31.74 -3.92
C PHE A 42 1.90 32.64 -5.10
N ASP A 43 3.12 32.49 -5.63
CA ASP A 43 3.72 33.45 -6.57
C ASP A 43 3.61 33.10 -8.06
N PHE A 44 3.65 34.13 -8.92
CA PHE A 44 3.52 33.99 -10.39
C PHE A 44 4.75 33.36 -11.07
N ILE A 45 5.90 33.33 -10.39
CA ILE A 45 7.11 32.63 -10.82
C ILE A 45 7.45 31.67 -9.69
N VAL A 46 7.06 30.41 -9.86
CA VAL A 46 7.28 29.38 -8.86
C VAL A 46 8.58 28.65 -9.16
N SER A 47 9.52 28.70 -8.22
CA SER A 47 10.77 27.94 -8.26
C SER A 47 10.66 26.65 -7.43
N GLY A 48 11.62 25.75 -7.61
CA GLY A 48 11.74 24.59 -6.72
C GLY A 48 11.95 24.97 -5.23
N ASP A 49 12.59 26.10 -4.94
CA ASP A 49 12.83 26.57 -3.57
C ASP A 49 11.50 26.96 -2.87
N ASP A 50 10.55 27.51 -3.63
CA ASP A 50 9.22 27.86 -3.10
C ASP A 50 8.43 26.60 -2.73
N PHE A 51 8.47 25.56 -3.57
CA PHE A 51 7.88 24.27 -3.23
C PHE A 51 8.51 23.63 -2.01
N GLU A 52 9.83 23.76 -1.84
CA GLU A 52 10.51 23.25 -0.64
C GLU A 52 10.05 23.96 0.64
N ALA A 53 10.01 25.30 0.63
CA ALA A 53 9.59 26.08 1.78
C ALA A 53 8.15 25.76 2.17
N GLU A 54 7.23 25.78 1.19
CA GLU A 54 5.82 25.50 1.42
C GLU A 54 5.56 24.05 1.84
N ALA A 55 6.29 23.08 1.27
CA ALA A 55 6.16 21.68 1.68
C ALA A 55 6.59 21.46 3.13
N LEU A 56 7.72 22.03 3.55
CA LEU A 56 8.18 21.90 4.93
C LEU A 56 7.24 22.61 5.90
N TYR A 57 6.75 23.80 5.56
CA TYR A 57 5.75 24.52 6.35
C TYR A 57 4.47 23.70 6.51
N ALA A 58 3.94 23.15 5.41
CA ALA A 58 2.74 22.31 5.44
C ALA A 58 2.94 21.04 6.26
N ILE A 59 4.12 20.41 6.22
CA ILE A 59 4.43 19.24 7.07
C ILE A 59 4.39 19.61 8.55
N GLU A 60 4.95 20.75 8.94
CA GLU A 60 4.98 21.20 10.33
C GLU A 60 3.59 21.60 10.85
N GLU A 61 2.82 22.33 10.05
CA GLU A 61 1.51 22.87 10.41
C GLU A 61 0.40 21.81 10.33
N ASP A 62 0.27 21.14 9.18
CA ASP A 62 -0.84 20.20 8.93
C ASP A 62 -0.56 18.79 9.48
N ARG A 63 0.71 18.44 9.73
CA ARG A 63 1.16 17.12 10.21
C ARG A 63 0.53 15.96 9.42
N PRO A 64 0.81 15.85 8.11
CA PRO A 64 0.23 14.79 7.29
C PRO A 64 0.70 13.40 7.75
N ASP A 65 -0.14 12.39 7.49
CA ASP A 65 0.17 10.97 7.75
C ASP A 65 1.10 10.39 6.67
N GLY A 66 1.22 11.06 5.52
CA GLY A 66 2.13 10.67 4.45
C GLY A 66 2.28 11.76 3.40
N VAL A 67 3.36 11.69 2.63
CA VAL A 67 3.68 12.65 1.57
C VAL A 67 3.81 11.93 0.22
N VAL A 68 3.17 12.46 -0.81
CA VAL A 68 3.46 12.12 -2.22
C VAL A 68 4.31 13.26 -2.78
N LEU A 69 5.52 12.94 -3.22
CA LEU A 69 6.52 13.94 -3.61
C LEU A 69 7.03 13.67 -5.02
N ASP A 70 6.81 14.59 -5.96
CA ASP A 70 7.48 14.52 -7.25
C ASP A 70 9.00 14.68 -7.07
N VAL A 71 9.77 13.95 -7.86
CA VAL A 71 11.22 14.12 -7.93
C VAL A 71 11.58 15.43 -8.65
N ARG A 72 10.82 15.81 -9.67
CA ARG A 72 11.13 16.95 -10.55
C ARG A 72 10.23 18.13 -10.21
N PHE A 73 10.83 19.32 -10.18
CA PHE A 73 10.11 20.58 -10.12
C PHE A 73 10.66 21.49 -11.21
N GLY A 74 9.78 22.16 -11.94
CA GLY A 74 10.10 23.11 -12.99
C GLY A 74 10.66 22.48 -14.27
N GLU A 75 10.65 23.27 -15.35
CA GLU A 75 11.18 22.86 -16.67
C GLU A 75 12.71 23.04 -16.78
N HIS A 76 13.33 23.79 -15.85
CA HIS A 76 14.73 24.18 -15.89
C HIS A 76 15.68 23.11 -15.34
N GLY A 77 16.88 23.02 -15.90
CA GLY A 77 17.86 22.00 -15.55
C GLY A 77 18.37 22.05 -14.09
N SER A 78 18.31 23.23 -13.44
CA SER A 78 18.70 23.43 -12.04
C SER A 78 17.71 22.83 -11.04
N ASP A 79 16.43 22.74 -11.42
CA ASP A 79 15.33 22.43 -10.49
C ASP A 79 14.85 20.97 -10.64
N ARG A 80 15.37 20.29 -11.68
CA ARG A 80 15.05 18.92 -12.10
C ARG A 80 15.13 17.87 -10.98
N PHE A 81 15.80 18.15 -9.86
CA PHE A 81 15.95 17.22 -8.73
C PHE A 81 15.59 17.83 -7.38
N LYS A 82 14.84 18.93 -7.37
CA LYS A 82 14.47 19.60 -6.14
C LYS A 82 13.70 18.68 -5.18
N GLY A 83 12.90 17.75 -5.69
CA GLY A 83 12.20 16.76 -4.88
C GLY A 83 13.13 15.89 -4.02
N LEU A 84 14.37 15.62 -4.48
CA LEU A 84 15.35 14.89 -3.68
C LEU A 84 15.92 15.75 -2.54
N ALA A 85 16.08 17.06 -2.76
CA ALA A 85 16.50 17.98 -1.71
C ALA A 85 15.41 18.14 -0.64
N ILE A 86 14.14 18.24 -1.06
CA ILE A 86 12.98 18.23 -0.16
C ILE A 86 12.95 16.94 0.65
N LEU A 87 13.07 15.78 -0.02
CA LEU A 87 13.13 14.47 0.63
C LEU A 87 14.22 14.40 1.69
N GLN A 88 15.43 14.88 1.38
CA GLN A 88 16.53 14.87 2.34
C GLN A 88 16.17 15.65 3.62
N LYS A 89 15.58 16.84 3.48
CA LYS A 89 15.13 17.65 4.63
C LYS A 89 14.02 16.97 5.42
N ILE A 90 13.05 16.34 4.75
CA ILE A 90 11.99 15.58 5.41
C ILE A 90 12.60 14.43 6.20
N VAL A 91 13.50 13.64 5.61
CA VAL A 91 14.13 12.49 6.28
C VAL A 91 14.99 12.91 7.47
N GLU A 92 15.67 14.06 7.40
CA GLU A 92 16.49 14.58 8.49
C GLU A 92 15.66 15.09 9.68
N HIS A 93 14.51 15.73 9.44
CA HIS A 93 13.70 16.37 10.49
C HIS A 93 12.48 15.54 10.92
N HIS A 94 11.96 14.70 10.03
CA HIS A 94 10.76 13.87 10.19
C HIS A 94 11.01 12.43 9.70
N PRO A 95 11.96 11.68 10.28
CA PRO A 95 12.40 10.37 9.77
C PRO A 95 11.30 9.29 9.74
N GLN A 96 10.23 9.47 10.52
CA GLN A 96 9.08 8.55 10.56
C GLN A 96 7.95 8.94 9.62
N LEU A 97 8.03 10.10 8.95
CA LEU A 97 7.01 10.53 8.00
C LEU A 97 7.14 9.69 6.72
N PRO A 98 6.10 8.94 6.32
CA PRO A 98 6.18 8.11 5.14
C PRO A 98 6.14 8.96 3.86
N VAL A 99 7.07 8.73 2.93
CA VAL A 99 7.19 9.48 1.68
C VAL A 99 7.16 8.55 0.47
N LEU A 100 6.19 8.75 -0.42
CA LEU A 100 6.11 8.10 -1.72
C LEU A 100 6.60 9.04 -2.82
N MET A 101 7.75 8.72 -3.41
CA MET A 101 8.38 9.51 -4.46
C MET A 101 7.79 9.16 -5.84
N PHE A 102 7.20 10.13 -6.54
CA PHE A 102 6.78 10.02 -7.94
C PHE A 102 7.98 10.26 -8.87
N THR A 103 8.23 9.32 -9.78
CA THR A 103 9.34 9.44 -10.74
C THR A 103 8.95 8.92 -12.11
N GLN A 104 9.45 9.53 -13.18
CA GLN A 104 9.37 9.00 -14.54
C GLN A 104 10.60 8.15 -14.93
N TYR A 105 11.61 8.04 -14.05
CA TYR A 105 12.86 7.35 -14.31
C TYR A 105 13.20 6.39 -13.17
N TRP A 106 13.00 5.09 -13.42
CA TRP A 106 13.31 4.01 -12.48
C TRP A 106 14.79 3.53 -12.56
N LYS A 107 15.56 4.03 -13.54
CA LYS A 107 16.94 3.65 -13.85
C LYS A 107 17.84 4.89 -13.92
N GLY A 108 18.76 5.02 -12.97
CA GLY A 108 19.81 6.04 -12.97
C GLY A 108 20.59 6.09 -11.65
N PRO A 109 21.79 6.72 -11.64
CA PRO A 109 22.62 6.89 -10.43
C PRO A 109 21.92 7.67 -9.32
N ASP A 110 20.93 8.50 -9.65
CA ASP A 110 20.25 9.39 -8.71
C ASP A 110 19.29 8.65 -7.76
N ARG A 111 18.71 7.53 -8.23
CA ARG A 111 17.98 6.60 -7.35
C ARG A 111 18.91 6.00 -6.30
N GLU A 112 20.16 5.67 -6.67
CA GLU A 112 21.13 5.13 -5.70
C GLU A 112 21.50 6.16 -4.64
N ILE A 113 21.54 7.45 -4.99
CA ILE A 113 21.79 8.54 -4.04
C ILE A 113 20.62 8.69 -3.05
N ALA A 114 19.38 8.72 -3.55
CA ALA A 114 18.18 8.81 -2.70
C ALA A 114 18.00 7.56 -1.81
N VAL A 115 18.24 6.36 -2.35
CA VAL A 115 18.20 5.10 -1.60
C VAL A 115 19.31 5.03 -0.55
N ARG A 116 20.52 5.52 -0.84
CA ARG A 116 21.60 5.57 0.17
C ARG A 116 21.32 6.55 1.31
N GLY A 117 20.71 7.70 1.00
CA GLY A 117 20.30 8.69 1.99
C GLY A 117 19.23 8.16 2.95
N THR A 118 18.21 7.50 2.42
CA THR A 118 17.09 6.92 3.19
C THR A 118 17.53 5.75 4.07
N LEU A 119 18.46 4.91 3.61
CA LEU A 119 19.04 3.81 4.40
C LEU A 119 19.82 4.29 5.63
N LYS A 120 20.37 5.51 5.62
CA LYS A 120 21.10 6.07 6.77
C LYS A 120 20.18 6.39 7.96
N TRP A 121 18.92 6.69 7.68
CA TRP A 121 17.97 7.24 8.65
C TRP A 121 16.79 6.31 8.97
N ASP A 122 16.81 5.07 8.45
CA ASP A 122 15.70 4.10 8.54
C ASP A 122 14.35 4.71 8.12
N ALA A 123 14.39 5.56 7.08
CA ALA A 123 13.25 6.36 6.67
C ALA A 123 12.26 5.54 5.83
N GLN A 124 10.97 5.78 6.05
CA GLN A 124 9.88 5.11 5.33
C GLN A 124 9.67 5.75 3.95
N VAL A 125 10.53 5.40 2.99
CA VAL A 125 10.50 5.97 1.64
C VAL A 125 10.36 4.88 0.59
N ASP A 126 9.40 5.05 -0.34
CA ASP A 126 9.23 4.19 -1.51
C ASP A 126 9.19 5.05 -2.79
N PHE A 127 9.45 4.41 -3.93
CA PHE A 127 9.46 5.04 -5.25
C PHE A 127 8.45 4.36 -6.16
N ILE A 128 7.65 5.15 -6.86
CA ILE A 128 6.64 4.69 -7.81
C ILE A 128 6.76 5.46 -9.13
N ASP A 129 6.45 4.78 -10.23
CA ASP A 129 6.38 5.43 -11.53
C ASP A 129 5.22 6.44 -11.57
N LYS A 130 5.42 7.64 -12.11
CA LYS A 130 4.37 8.69 -12.22
C LYS A 130 3.19 8.21 -13.09
N PHE A 131 3.39 7.19 -13.93
CA PHE A 131 2.33 6.55 -14.73
C PHE A 131 1.73 5.29 -14.09
N ALA A 132 2.10 4.95 -12.85
CA ALA A 132 1.45 3.88 -12.11
C ALA A 132 -0.04 4.19 -11.89
N SER A 133 -0.83 3.13 -11.69
CA SER A 133 -2.27 3.31 -11.47
C SER A 133 -2.54 3.96 -10.10
N PRO A 134 -3.62 4.74 -9.94
CA PRO A 134 -4.01 5.31 -8.66
C PRO A 134 -4.15 4.25 -7.54
N GLU A 135 -4.56 3.04 -7.89
CA GLU A 135 -4.66 1.91 -6.95
C GLU A 135 -3.28 1.50 -6.43
N GLU A 136 -2.26 1.45 -7.28
CA GLU A 136 -0.90 1.15 -6.86
C GLU A 136 -0.34 2.24 -5.93
N VAL A 137 -0.67 3.51 -6.18
CA VAL A 137 -0.29 4.63 -5.32
C VAL A 137 -0.88 4.48 -3.92
N VAL A 138 -2.20 4.23 -3.81
CA VAL A 138 -2.85 4.00 -2.51
C VAL A 138 -2.26 2.79 -1.79
N MET A 139 -2.02 1.71 -2.53
CA MET A 139 -1.43 0.48 -1.98
C MET A 139 -0.03 0.75 -1.39
N ARG A 140 0.84 1.46 -2.11
CA ARG A 140 2.20 1.78 -1.64
C ARG A 140 2.19 2.76 -0.46
N LEU A 141 1.32 3.77 -0.48
CA LEU A 141 1.14 4.66 0.66
C LEU A 141 0.63 3.91 1.90
N ARG A 142 -0.33 2.99 1.74
CA ARG A 142 -0.80 2.13 2.83
C ARG A 142 0.33 1.30 3.41
N ARG A 143 1.16 0.70 2.55
CA ARG A 143 2.34 -0.08 2.94
C ARG A 143 3.34 0.78 3.72
N LEU A 144 3.64 1.97 3.22
CA LEU A 144 4.53 2.93 3.87
C LEU A 144 4.00 3.32 5.26
N MET A 145 2.72 3.64 5.37
CA MET A 145 2.05 3.94 6.65
C MET A 145 1.84 2.73 7.57
N GLY A 146 2.11 1.50 7.10
CA GLY A 146 1.87 0.27 7.86
C GLY A 146 0.38 -0.05 8.10
N THR A 147 -0.50 0.31 7.17
CA THR A 147 -1.96 0.20 7.33
C THR A 147 -2.57 -0.79 6.36
N THR A 148 -3.44 -1.68 6.86
CA THR A 148 -4.24 -2.59 6.05
C THR A 148 -5.61 -1.95 5.75
N PRO A 149 -6.17 -2.12 4.52
CA PRO A 149 -7.53 -1.69 4.20
C PRO A 149 -8.58 -2.26 5.17
N ASP A 150 -9.72 -1.59 5.29
CA ASP A 150 -10.93 -2.23 5.85
C ASP A 150 -11.47 -3.31 4.90
N THR A 151 -11.27 -3.16 3.59
CA THR A 151 -11.61 -4.20 2.60
C THR A 151 -10.45 -4.47 1.65
N ILE A 152 -9.97 -5.72 1.60
CA ILE A 152 -8.96 -6.17 0.65
C ILE A 152 -9.64 -6.90 -0.50
N ARG A 153 -9.49 -6.41 -1.75
CA ARG A 153 -9.91 -7.16 -2.95
C ARG A 153 -8.75 -8.01 -3.47
N ILE A 154 -8.99 -9.30 -3.65
CA ILE A 154 -8.02 -10.29 -4.16
C ILE A 154 -8.46 -10.66 -5.59
N GLY A 155 -7.85 -10.00 -6.58
CA GLY A 155 -8.37 -10.02 -7.94
C GLY A 155 -9.78 -9.44 -8.01
N ASP A 156 -10.57 -9.91 -8.98
CA ASP A 156 -11.93 -9.39 -9.21
C ASP A 156 -13.01 -10.21 -8.48
N ARG A 157 -12.67 -11.41 -8.01
CA ARG A 157 -13.65 -12.41 -7.56
C ARG A 157 -13.73 -12.58 -6.05
N ILE A 158 -12.82 -12.02 -5.27
CA ILE A 158 -12.76 -12.22 -3.82
C ILE A 158 -12.55 -10.88 -3.12
N SER A 159 -13.28 -10.62 -2.04
CA SER A 159 -12.94 -9.54 -1.11
C SER A 159 -13.00 -10.00 0.35
N ILE A 160 -12.14 -9.43 1.18
CA ILE A 160 -12.13 -9.63 2.62
C ILE A 160 -12.53 -8.31 3.26
N ASP A 161 -13.65 -8.32 3.98
CA ASP A 161 -14.06 -7.25 4.88
C ASP A 161 -13.46 -7.51 6.26
N ASN A 162 -12.41 -6.76 6.58
CA ASN A 162 -11.67 -6.85 7.84
C ASN A 162 -12.46 -6.26 9.02
N ALA A 163 -13.37 -5.32 8.76
CA ALA A 163 -14.15 -4.70 9.83
C ALA A 163 -15.24 -5.63 10.35
N ASN A 164 -15.83 -6.43 9.45
CA ASN A 164 -16.90 -7.36 9.78
C ASN A 164 -16.45 -8.83 9.86
N GLU A 165 -15.17 -9.11 9.60
CA GLU A 165 -14.60 -10.47 9.53
C GLU A 165 -15.33 -11.39 8.53
N VAL A 166 -15.69 -10.86 7.36
CA VAL A 166 -16.42 -11.61 6.32
C VAL A 166 -15.64 -11.66 5.02
N VAL A 167 -15.62 -12.84 4.40
CA VAL A 167 -15.07 -13.03 3.05
C VAL A 167 -16.24 -13.11 2.07
N TYR A 168 -16.15 -12.37 0.97
CA TYR A 168 -17.11 -12.39 -0.12
C TYR A 168 -16.48 -12.96 -1.37
N VAL A 169 -17.27 -13.74 -2.10
CA VAL A 169 -17.00 -14.11 -3.49
C VAL A 169 -17.92 -13.29 -4.38
N HIS A 170 -17.35 -12.68 -5.41
CA HIS A 170 -18.05 -11.86 -6.39
C HIS A 170 -18.28 -12.65 -7.68
N ASP A 171 -19.50 -12.55 -8.20
CA ASP A 171 -19.91 -13.09 -9.50
C ASP A 171 -20.81 -12.07 -10.21
N GLU A 172 -20.42 -11.64 -11.41
CA GLU A 172 -20.97 -10.58 -12.30
C GLU A 172 -21.67 -9.37 -11.63
N ASP A 173 -22.73 -9.59 -10.84
CA ASP A 173 -23.53 -8.56 -10.15
C ASP A 173 -23.84 -8.87 -8.65
N SER A 174 -23.26 -9.93 -8.09
CA SER A 174 -23.58 -10.39 -6.73
C SER A 174 -22.32 -10.67 -5.90
N ALA A 175 -22.42 -10.35 -4.60
CA ALA A 175 -21.40 -10.68 -3.61
C ALA A 175 -22.00 -11.68 -2.60
N THR A 176 -21.49 -12.91 -2.60
CA THR A 176 -21.95 -13.98 -1.71
C THR A 176 -20.97 -14.15 -0.55
N PRO A 177 -21.41 -14.06 0.72
CA PRO A 177 -20.54 -14.30 1.85
C PRO A 177 -20.15 -15.79 1.94
N VAL A 178 -18.86 -16.06 2.09
CA VAL A 178 -18.32 -17.41 2.33
C VAL A 178 -18.47 -17.72 3.81
N THR A 179 -19.66 -18.19 4.17
CA THR A 179 -20.04 -18.32 5.58
C THR A 179 -19.13 -19.23 6.38
N GLU A 180 -18.42 -20.18 5.78
CA GLU A 180 -17.50 -21.11 6.45
C GLU A 180 -16.16 -20.48 6.86
N LEU A 181 -15.85 -19.25 6.43
CA LEU A 181 -14.59 -18.58 6.76
C LEU A 181 -14.73 -17.64 7.95
N HIS A 182 -14.50 -18.18 9.14
CA HIS A 182 -14.51 -17.47 10.42
C HIS A 182 -13.47 -18.04 11.38
N GLY A 183 -13.14 -17.25 12.42
CA GLY A 183 -12.10 -17.56 13.40
C GLY A 183 -10.74 -17.77 12.72
N LEU A 184 -9.98 -18.78 13.15
CA LEU A 184 -8.61 -19.03 12.65
C LEU A 184 -8.49 -19.13 11.13
N ARG A 185 -9.54 -19.59 10.42
CA ARG A 185 -9.53 -19.64 8.94
C ARG A 185 -9.58 -18.25 8.33
N PHE A 186 -10.36 -17.35 8.92
CA PHE A 186 -10.39 -15.94 8.56
C PHE A 186 -9.04 -15.30 8.88
N ASP A 187 -8.51 -15.48 10.10
CA ASP A 187 -7.25 -14.86 10.53
C ASP A 187 -6.07 -15.24 9.63
N ILE A 188 -5.96 -16.52 9.26
CA ILE A 188 -4.94 -17.01 8.33
C ILE A 188 -5.09 -16.37 6.95
N LEU A 189 -6.32 -16.28 6.43
CA LEU A 189 -6.57 -15.68 5.13
C LEU A 189 -6.32 -14.17 5.15
N GLN A 190 -6.72 -13.48 6.21
CA GLN A 190 -6.47 -12.05 6.44
C GLN A 190 -4.96 -11.77 6.48
N GLU A 191 -4.18 -12.59 7.17
CA GLU A 191 -2.72 -12.48 7.19
C GLU A 191 -2.10 -12.61 5.78
N LEU A 192 -2.55 -13.62 5.03
CA LEU A 192 -2.12 -13.85 3.65
C LEU A 192 -2.51 -12.69 2.73
N ALA A 193 -3.74 -12.20 2.86
CA ALA A 193 -4.28 -11.11 2.06
C ALA A 193 -3.64 -9.77 2.39
N SER A 194 -3.40 -9.48 3.67
CA SER A 194 -2.73 -8.25 4.09
C SER A 194 -1.28 -8.22 3.59
N THR A 195 -0.59 -9.36 3.69
CA THR A 195 0.78 -9.51 3.16
C THR A 195 0.82 -9.38 1.64
N TRP A 196 -0.08 -10.05 0.93
CA TRP A 196 -0.19 -9.94 -0.53
C TRP A 196 -0.58 -8.54 -0.98
N TYR A 197 -1.51 -7.88 -0.28
CA TYR A 197 -1.92 -6.51 -0.57
C TYR A 197 -0.76 -5.54 -0.38
N SER A 198 0.06 -5.74 0.65
CA SER A 198 1.23 -4.91 0.92
C SER A 198 2.37 -5.14 -0.08
N SER A 199 2.55 -6.38 -0.54
CA SER A 199 3.56 -6.74 -1.53
C SER A 199 3.11 -7.98 -2.32
N PRO A 200 2.59 -7.80 -3.55
CA PRO A 200 2.11 -8.92 -4.36
C PRO A 200 3.17 -10.01 -4.54
N GLY A 201 2.79 -11.25 -4.24
CA GLY A 201 3.68 -12.41 -4.32
C GLY A 201 4.58 -12.62 -3.09
N GLU A 202 4.53 -11.73 -2.08
CA GLU A 202 5.23 -11.92 -0.81
C GLU A 202 4.78 -13.21 -0.11
N VAL A 203 5.74 -13.87 0.53
CA VAL A 203 5.53 -15.12 1.25
C VAL A 203 5.32 -14.80 2.72
N VAL A 204 4.17 -15.17 3.25
CA VAL A 204 3.96 -15.22 4.69
C VAL A 204 4.75 -16.38 5.26
N PRO A 205 5.74 -16.13 6.15
CA PRO A 205 6.58 -17.19 6.68
C PRO A 205 5.79 -18.18 7.54
N PHE A 206 6.19 -19.45 7.56
CA PHE A 206 5.60 -20.45 8.46
C PHE A 206 5.63 -19.98 9.93
N ALA A 207 6.70 -19.33 10.37
CA ALA A 207 6.82 -18.80 11.74
C ALA A 207 5.71 -17.81 12.11
N LYS A 208 5.20 -17.05 11.13
CA LYS A 208 4.08 -16.12 11.33
C LYS A 208 2.76 -16.90 11.38
N LEU A 209 2.55 -17.82 10.45
CA LEU A 209 1.33 -18.62 10.36
C LEU A 209 1.14 -19.62 11.50
N MET A 210 2.23 -20.12 12.11
CA MET A 210 2.15 -21.06 13.23
C MET A 210 1.54 -20.44 14.49
N ARG A 211 1.47 -19.11 14.57
CA ARG A 211 0.77 -18.40 15.66
C ARG A 211 -0.74 -18.64 15.65
N TYR A 212 -1.29 -19.07 14.52
CA TYR A 212 -2.72 -19.41 14.36
C TYR A 212 -3.00 -20.90 14.58
N THR A 213 -2.05 -21.65 15.16
CA THR A 213 -2.17 -23.09 15.36
C THR A 213 -1.67 -23.51 16.73
N GLU A 214 -2.31 -24.54 17.29
CA GLU A 214 -1.91 -25.20 18.52
C GLU A 214 -1.55 -26.67 18.23
N GLY A 215 -0.72 -27.29 19.08
CA GLY A 215 -0.40 -28.72 19.04
C GLY A 215 1.04 -29.07 18.61
N GLU A 216 1.32 -30.38 18.58
CA GLU A 216 2.68 -30.94 18.38
C GLU A 216 3.23 -30.78 16.95
N ASP A 217 2.36 -30.69 15.92
CA ASP A 217 2.77 -30.39 14.53
C ASP A 217 1.99 -29.18 13.96
N PRO A 218 2.44 -27.95 14.29
CA PRO A 218 1.87 -26.71 13.76
C PRO A 218 1.84 -26.66 12.22
N ARG A 219 2.82 -27.26 11.54
CA ARG A 219 2.90 -27.22 10.06
C ARG A 219 1.84 -28.09 9.42
N ALA A 220 1.55 -29.27 9.97
CA ALA A 220 0.43 -30.09 9.52
C ALA A 220 -0.92 -29.38 9.75
N SER A 221 -1.08 -28.75 10.91
CA SER A 221 -2.29 -27.98 11.24
C SER A 221 -2.53 -26.84 10.23
N ILE A 222 -1.49 -26.04 9.92
CA ILE A 222 -1.58 -24.99 8.88
C ILE A 222 -1.98 -25.59 7.53
N ARG A 223 -1.35 -26.70 7.10
CA ARG A 223 -1.68 -27.34 5.81
C ARG A 223 -3.17 -27.70 5.71
N VAL A 224 -3.76 -28.20 6.79
CA VAL A 224 -5.19 -28.52 6.86
C VAL A 224 -6.03 -27.25 6.74
N ARG A 225 -5.72 -26.21 7.52
CA ARG A 225 -6.42 -24.92 7.46
C ARG A 225 -6.35 -24.26 6.08
N ILE A 226 -5.19 -24.24 5.44
CA ILE A 226 -5.04 -23.73 4.07
C ILE A 226 -5.92 -24.51 3.09
N ARG A 227 -6.00 -25.84 3.23
CA ARG A 227 -6.89 -26.66 2.41
C ARG A 227 -8.35 -26.33 2.65
N GLU A 228 -8.77 -26.18 3.91
CA GLU A 228 -10.14 -25.80 4.26
C GLU A 228 -10.53 -24.44 3.67
N ILE A 229 -9.63 -23.46 3.75
CA ILE A 229 -9.86 -22.12 3.18
C ILE A 229 -10.06 -22.21 1.66
N LYS A 230 -9.18 -22.93 0.96
CA LYS A 230 -9.30 -23.14 -0.49
C LYS A 230 -10.60 -23.86 -0.85
N VAL A 231 -11.00 -24.86 -0.08
CA VAL A 231 -12.26 -25.59 -0.34
C VAL A 231 -13.48 -24.67 -0.16
N ALA A 232 -13.52 -23.88 0.92
CA ALA A 232 -14.64 -22.97 1.17
C ALA A 232 -14.80 -21.92 0.05
N ILE A 233 -13.72 -21.26 -0.33
CA ILE A 233 -13.73 -20.25 -1.41
C ILE A 233 -14.03 -20.91 -2.75
N GLY A 234 -13.41 -22.06 -3.04
CA GLY A 234 -13.64 -22.80 -4.27
C GLY A 234 -15.10 -23.21 -4.44
N ASN A 235 -15.73 -23.74 -3.38
CA ASN A 235 -17.15 -24.08 -3.38
C ASN A 235 -18.04 -22.86 -3.65
N ALA A 236 -17.76 -21.73 -2.99
CA ALA A 236 -18.51 -20.49 -3.20
C ALA A 236 -18.33 -19.92 -4.63
N MET A 237 -17.17 -20.14 -5.25
CA MET A 237 -16.86 -19.75 -6.63
C MET A 237 -17.31 -20.77 -7.69
N GLY A 238 -17.79 -21.96 -7.29
CA GLY A 238 -18.09 -23.06 -8.21
C GLY A 238 -16.85 -23.66 -8.89
N VAL A 239 -15.65 -23.49 -8.33
CA VAL A 239 -14.37 -23.97 -8.89
C VAL A 239 -13.62 -24.88 -7.92
N ARG A 240 -12.70 -25.69 -8.43
CA ARG A 240 -11.82 -26.53 -7.61
C ARG A 240 -10.38 -26.04 -7.72
N PHE A 241 -9.88 -25.43 -6.65
CA PHE A 241 -8.48 -25.01 -6.59
C PHE A 241 -7.50 -26.18 -6.47
N GLY A 242 -6.55 -26.23 -7.39
CA GLY A 242 -5.36 -27.07 -7.39
C GLY A 242 -4.22 -26.50 -6.53
N ALA A 243 -3.04 -27.11 -6.59
CA ALA A 243 -1.90 -26.74 -5.73
C ALA A 243 -1.35 -25.32 -5.99
N SER A 244 -1.51 -24.83 -7.22
CA SER A 244 -0.98 -23.54 -7.68
C SER A 244 -1.99 -22.39 -7.60
N ASP A 245 -3.21 -22.65 -7.11
CA ASP A 245 -4.29 -21.66 -7.14
C ASP A 245 -4.52 -21.05 -5.76
N LEU A 246 -4.88 -19.76 -5.75
CA LEU A 246 -5.26 -18.94 -4.58
C LEU A 246 -4.20 -18.83 -3.47
N ILE A 247 -3.91 -19.92 -2.77
CA ILE A 247 -2.87 -20.00 -1.74
C ILE A 247 -1.84 -21.04 -2.18
N ILE A 248 -0.62 -20.58 -2.41
CA ILE A 248 0.46 -21.35 -3.03
C ILE A 248 1.52 -21.63 -1.97
N ASN A 249 1.88 -22.91 -1.82
CA ASN A 249 2.97 -23.29 -0.95
C ASN A 249 4.31 -22.88 -1.57
N VAL A 250 5.14 -22.20 -0.80
CA VAL A 250 6.54 -21.92 -1.15
C VAL A 250 7.41 -22.78 -0.25
N ARG A 251 8.04 -23.78 -0.86
CA ARG A 251 8.79 -24.84 -0.19
C ARG A 251 9.73 -24.28 0.87
N ASP A 252 9.61 -24.82 2.08
CA ASP A 252 10.39 -24.48 3.28
C ASP A 252 10.34 -23.01 3.74
N ARG A 253 9.53 -22.16 3.09
CA ARG A 253 9.40 -20.73 3.43
C ARG A 253 8.04 -20.41 4.05
N GLY A 254 6.95 -20.87 3.43
CA GLY A 254 5.60 -20.56 3.90
C GLY A 254 4.57 -20.63 2.78
N TYR A 255 3.65 -19.66 2.76
CA TYR A 255 2.60 -19.56 1.74
C TYR A 255 2.56 -18.14 1.17
N ARG A 256 2.21 -18.03 -0.10
CA ARG A 256 1.86 -16.76 -0.73
C ARG A 256 0.45 -16.81 -1.28
N LEU A 257 -0.23 -15.68 -1.28
CA LEU A 257 -1.49 -15.52 -1.97
C LEU A 257 -1.24 -15.20 -3.45
N ALA A 258 -2.14 -15.66 -4.31
CA ALA A 258 -2.23 -15.28 -5.71
C ALA A 258 -3.71 -15.13 -6.06
N PRO A 259 -4.14 -14.06 -6.75
CA PRO A 259 -5.51 -13.97 -7.25
C PRO A 259 -5.83 -15.18 -8.15
N PRO A 260 -7.02 -15.78 -8.01
CA PRO A 260 -7.47 -16.79 -8.95
C PRO A 260 -7.79 -16.14 -10.31
N GLU A 261 -7.53 -16.88 -11.39
CA GLU A 261 -7.98 -16.51 -12.75
C GLU A 261 -9.50 -16.61 -12.90
#